data_AF-A0A4S8KIY8-F1
#
_entry.id   AF-A0A4S8KIY8-F1
#
_cell.length_a   1.000
_cell.length_b   1.000
_cell.length_c   1.000
_cell.angle_alpha   90.00
_cell.angle_beta   90.00
_cell.angle_gamma   90.00
#
_symmetry.space_group_name_H-M   'P 1'
#
loop_
_entity.id
_entity.type
_entity.pdbx_description
1 polymer ?
#
loop_
_entity_poly.entity_id
_entity_poly.type
_entity_poly.pdbx_seq_one_letter_code
_entity_poly.pdbx_strand_id
1 'polypeptide(L)'
;VKSTTAVNATVTVCKPPQQPVIPDRSVFLAGSIEMGKAEDWQAKLTSTLSNLDLPYHLTVLNPRRESWDPSWIQDISNPQFRGQIEWELDCQDRADVIAMYLHPDDEGSISLLELGLLAESGKMVVCCPEGFSSRGNVQIVCKRYGISLVGSMDELVQEVVKRLGELPAPQDTKTHMDGISWLPTETLGLQKTVTGRFSHRLSLLMSWFLLNNCWLAYAALRSRLDVATIAKDGTADDNKTSLSLTLK
;
A
#
# COMPACT_ATOMS: atom_id res chain seq x y z
N VAL A 1 6.74 -37.65 -23.87
CA VAL A 1 7.31 -36.71 -22.88
C VAL A 1 6.78 -35.32 -23.25
N LYS A 2 5.83 -34.78 -22.49
CA LYS A 2 5.37 -33.39 -22.71
C LYS A 2 6.53 -32.48 -22.28
N SER A 3 7.14 -31.81 -23.25
CA SER A 3 8.15 -30.79 -23.01
C SER A 3 7.44 -29.60 -22.35
N THR A 4 7.61 -29.46 -21.04
CA THR A 4 7.22 -28.26 -20.32
C THR A 4 8.21 -27.16 -20.69
N THR A 5 7.95 -26.44 -21.78
CA THR A 5 7.59 -25.03 -21.65
C THR A 5 8.13 -24.27 -20.45
N ALA A 6 9.44 -24.19 -20.17
CA ALA A 6 9.93 -23.33 -19.09
C ALA A 6 9.52 -21.89 -19.43
N VAL A 7 8.51 -21.36 -18.72
CA VAL A 7 8.08 -19.98 -18.87
C VAL A 7 9.15 -19.16 -18.18
N ASN A 8 10.09 -18.61 -18.95
CA ASN A 8 11.06 -17.68 -18.40
C ASN A 8 10.29 -16.53 -17.73
N ALA A 9 10.56 -16.32 -16.44
CA ALA A 9 10.04 -15.20 -15.68
C ALA A 9 10.21 -13.91 -16.47
N THR A 10 9.10 -13.23 -16.77
CA THR A 10 9.15 -11.94 -17.45
C THR A 10 9.08 -10.86 -16.39
N VAL A 11 10.24 -10.26 -16.09
CA VAL A 11 10.31 -9.06 -15.23
C VAL A 11 10.35 -7.83 -16.12
N THR A 12 9.40 -6.91 -15.92
CA THR A 12 9.34 -5.63 -16.64
C THR A 12 9.53 -4.48 -15.66
N VAL A 13 10.34 -3.51 -16.03
CA VAL A 13 10.56 -2.30 -15.21
C VAL A 13 9.77 -1.15 -15.82
N CYS A 14 8.95 -0.48 -15.01
CA CYS A 14 8.25 0.74 -15.37
C CYS A 14 8.81 1.91 -14.53
N LYS A 15 9.10 3.02 -15.19
CA LYS A 15 9.62 4.25 -14.58
C LYS A 15 8.78 5.46 -14.99
N PRO A 16 8.71 6.52 -14.18
CA PRO A 16 8.02 7.74 -14.55
C PRO A 16 8.70 8.40 -15.78
N PRO A 17 7.92 9.04 -16.68
CA PRO A 17 6.48 9.30 -16.59
C PRO A 17 5.60 8.23 -17.26
N GLN A 18 6.14 7.04 -17.57
CA GLN A 18 5.38 5.99 -18.24
C GLN A 18 4.28 5.45 -17.32
N GLN A 19 3.06 5.33 -17.82
CA GLN A 19 1.96 4.71 -17.07
C GLN A 19 2.19 3.20 -16.92
N PRO A 20 2.08 2.63 -15.71
CA PRO A 20 2.34 1.20 -15.51
C PRO A 20 1.24 0.31 -16.09
N VAL A 21 1.65 -0.79 -16.70
CA VAL A 21 0.79 -1.94 -17.03
C VAL A 21 1.24 -3.10 -16.15
N ILE A 22 0.33 -3.61 -15.32
CA ILE A 22 0.59 -4.69 -14.37
C ILE A 22 -0.27 -5.89 -14.80
N PRO A 23 0.27 -6.83 -15.58
CA PRO A 23 -0.50 -7.96 -16.09
C PRO A 23 -0.72 -9.06 -15.05
N ASP A 24 0.12 -9.12 -14.01
CA ASP A 24 0.03 -10.13 -12.93
C ASP A 24 0.50 -9.52 -11.61
N ARG A 25 1.78 -9.71 -11.22
CA ARG A 25 2.31 -9.21 -9.95
C ARG A 25 3.05 -7.90 -10.10
N SER A 26 3.09 -7.12 -9.04
CA SER A 26 3.84 -5.86 -8.99
C SER A 26 4.56 -5.61 -7.67
N VAL A 27 5.71 -4.95 -7.77
CA VAL A 27 6.46 -4.43 -6.61
C VAL A 27 6.84 -2.97 -6.84
N PHE A 28 6.55 -2.11 -5.87
CA PHE A 28 7.01 -0.71 -5.85
C PHE A 28 8.30 -0.57 -5.04
N LEU A 29 9.26 0.19 -5.55
CA LEU A 29 10.57 0.41 -4.92
C LEU A 29 10.61 1.76 -4.20
N ALA A 30 10.05 1.81 -2.99
CA ALA A 30 10.05 3.00 -2.14
C ALA A 30 11.39 3.18 -1.41
N GLY A 31 11.66 4.39 -0.94
CA GLY A 31 12.83 4.66 -0.11
C GLY A 31 13.90 5.51 -0.78
N SER A 32 15.11 5.43 -0.25
CA SER A 32 16.22 6.32 -0.57
C SER A 32 16.54 6.40 -2.06
N ILE A 33 16.55 7.63 -2.60
CA ILE A 33 16.98 7.92 -3.97
C ILE A 33 18.13 8.92 -3.90
N GLU A 34 19.33 8.42 -3.68
CA GLU A 34 20.52 9.24 -3.77
C GLU A 34 21.02 9.25 -5.22
N MET A 35 20.90 10.40 -5.87
CA MET A 35 21.27 10.66 -7.27
C MET A 35 22.81 10.61 -7.49
N GLY A 36 23.40 9.43 -7.32
CA GLY A 36 24.82 9.14 -7.60
C GLY A 36 25.77 9.22 -6.40
N LYS A 37 25.25 9.38 -5.18
CA LYS A 37 26.07 9.39 -3.94
C LYS A 37 26.16 8.03 -3.25
N ALA A 38 25.12 7.21 -3.35
CA ALA A 38 25.07 5.85 -2.82
C ALA A 38 24.84 4.81 -3.94
N GLU A 39 24.97 3.53 -3.57
CA GLU A 39 24.66 2.38 -4.42
C GLU A 39 23.21 2.47 -4.94
N ASP A 40 23.01 2.25 -6.25
CA ASP A 40 21.68 2.14 -6.85
C ASP A 40 21.04 0.80 -6.46
N TRP A 41 20.48 0.78 -5.25
CA TRP A 41 19.82 -0.40 -4.69
C TRP A 41 18.59 -0.80 -5.51
N GLN A 42 17.93 0.16 -6.19
CA GLN A 42 16.81 -0.15 -7.07
C GLN A 42 17.26 -1.03 -8.23
N ALA A 43 18.39 -0.69 -8.86
CA ALA A 43 19.00 -1.49 -9.92
C ALA A 43 19.42 -2.88 -9.40
N LYS A 44 20.01 -2.95 -8.20
CA LYS A 44 20.41 -4.22 -7.57
C LYS A 44 19.23 -5.15 -7.31
N LEU A 45 18.20 -4.68 -6.62
CA LEU A 45 17.00 -5.48 -6.35
C LEU A 45 16.32 -5.89 -7.65
N THR A 46 16.20 -4.97 -8.63
CA THR A 46 15.62 -5.28 -9.94
C THR A 46 16.40 -6.38 -10.67
N SER A 47 17.73 -6.30 -10.66
CA SER A 47 18.60 -7.32 -11.26
C SER A 47 18.44 -8.66 -10.56
N THR A 48 18.43 -8.68 -9.22
CA THR A 48 18.22 -9.91 -8.46
C THR A 48 16.88 -10.54 -8.79
N LEU A 49 15.78 -9.78 -8.79
CA LEU A 49 14.45 -10.29 -9.15
C LEU A 49 14.38 -10.80 -10.59
N SER A 50 15.06 -10.15 -11.53
CA SER A 50 15.11 -10.56 -12.94
C SER A 50 15.86 -11.87 -13.16
N ASN A 51 16.75 -12.24 -12.25
CA ASN A 51 17.52 -13.49 -12.32
C ASN A 51 16.80 -14.66 -11.62
N LEU A 52 15.66 -14.42 -10.97
CA LEU A 52 14.88 -15.48 -10.33
C LEU A 52 13.93 -16.15 -11.33
N ASP A 53 13.74 -17.45 -11.15
CA ASP A 53 12.72 -18.21 -11.89
C ASP A 53 11.36 -18.05 -11.19
N LEU A 54 10.68 -16.94 -11.49
CA LEU A 54 9.34 -16.63 -10.97
C LEU A 54 8.24 -17.25 -11.85
N PRO A 55 7.22 -17.90 -11.27
CA PRO A 55 6.14 -18.54 -12.02
C PRO A 55 5.08 -17.57 -12.56
N TYR A 56 5.35 -16.27 -12.52
CA TYR A 56 4.44 -15.17 -12.88
C TYR A 56 5.19 -14.04 -13.57
N HIS A 57 4.45 -13.15 -14.24
CA HIS A 57 5.00 -11.89 -14.69
C HIS A 57 5.14 -10.94 -13.49
N LEU A 58 6.29 -10.27 -13.38
CA LEU A 58 6.52 -9.27 -12.34
C LEU A 58 6.78 -7.90 -12.96
N THR A 59 5.97 -6.92 -12.57
CA THR A 59 6.18 -5.50 -12.91
C THR A 59 6.87 -4.79 -11.75
N VAL A 60 8.08 -4.31 -11.96
CA VAL A 60 8.82 -3.47 -11.02
C VAL A 60 8.48 -2.01 -11.30
N LEU A 61 7.85 -1.35 -10.33
CA LEU A 61 7.50 0.07 -10.36
C LEU A 61 8.65 0.84 -9.68
N ASN A 62 9.53 1.43 -10.49
CA ASN A 62 10.73 2.09 -10.01
C ASN A 62 10.60 3.62 -10.13
N PRO A 63 10.50 4.36 -9.01
CA PRO A 63 10.33 5.82 -9.03
C PRO A 63 11.58 6.58 -9.47
N ARG A 64 12.76 5.94 -9.50
CA ARG A 64 14.03 6.57 -9.88
C ARG A 64 14.02 7.00 -11.35
N ARG A 65 13.71 8.28 -11.57
CA ARG A 65 13.61 8.90 -12.89
C ARG A 65 14.99 9.20 -13.49
N GLU A 66 15.22 8.73 -14.71
CA GLU A 66 16.48 8.98 -15.44
C GLU A 66 16.63 10.45 -15.87
N SER A 67 15.52 11.10 -16.17
CA SER A 67 15.44 12.50 -16.59
C SER A 67 15.15 13.48 -15.44
N TRP A 68 15.58 13.15 -14.21
CA TRP A 68 15.42 14.05 -13.08
C TRP A 68 16.34 15.27 -13.19
N ASP A 69 15.79 16.46 -12.99
CA ASP A 69 16.55 17.71 -12.97
C ASP A 69 16.46 18.34 -11.57
N PRO A 70 17.59 18.49 -10.85
CA PRO A 70 17.60 19.04 -9.50
C PRO A 70 17.18 20.52 -9.44
N SER A 71 17.08 21.22 -10.56
CA SER A 71 16.57 22.59 -10.62
C SER A 71 15.04 22.69 -10.56
N TRP A 72 14.33 21.55 -10.63
CA TRP A 72 12.88 21.54 -10.51
C TRP A 72 12.43 22.05 -9.15
N ILE A 73 11.57 23.07 -9.20
CA ILE A 73 10.89 23.59 -8.00
C ILE A 73 9.99 22.48 -7.46
N GLN A 74 10.15 22.15 -6.18
CA GLN A 74 9.31 21.21 -5.45
C GLN A 74 8.03 21.88 -4.98
N ASP A 75 7.18 22.24 -5.94
CA ASP A 75 5.89 22.86 -5.69
C ASP A 75 4.84 22.24 -6.61
N ILE A 76 3.59 22.15 -6.14
CA ILE A 76 2.49 21.56 -6.90
C ILE A 76 2.24 22.26 -8.24
N SER A 77 2.60 23.54 -8.36
CA SER A 77 2.50 24.31 -9.62
C SER A 77 3.52 23.87 -10.68
N ASN A 78 4.61 23.18 -10.31
CA ASN A 78 5.56 22.61 -11.25
C ASN A 78 5.00 21.28 -11.80
N PRO A 79 4.61 21.21 -13.09
CA PRO A 79 3.97 20.02 -13.64
C PRO A 79 4.89 18.79 -13.68
N GLN A 80 6.21 18.98 -13.78
CA GLN A 80 7.16 17.87 -13.82
C GLN A 80 7.34 17.24 -12.43
N PHE A 81 7.45 18.08 -11.40
CA PHE A 81 7.48 17.64 -10.01
C PHE A 81 6.16 17.00 -9.61
N ARG A 82 5.02 17.68 -9.85
CA ARG A 82 3.69 17.14 -9.56
C ARG A 82 3.46 15.79 -10.24
N GLY A 83 3.81 15.67 -11.52
CA GLY A 83 3.66 14.41 -12.25
C GLY A 83 4.53 13.27 -11.72
N GLN A 84 5.69 13.57 -11.12
CA GLN A 84 6.49 12.56 -10.42
C GLN A 84 5.75 12.08 -9.17
N ILE A 85 5.33 13.00 -8.30
CA ILE A 85 4.67 12.66 -7.03
C ILE A 85 3.34 11.93 -7.26
N GLU A 86 2.53 12.38 -8.22
CA GLU A 86 1.29 11.70 -8.60
C GLU A 86 1.56 10.29 -9.11
N TRP A 87 2.60 10.10 -9.93
CA TRP A 87 2.99 8.77 -10.41
C TRP A 87 3.41 7.85 -9.25
N GLU A 88 4.19 8.35 -8.29
CA GLU A 88 4.62 7.59 -7.11
C GLU A 88 3.43 7.13 -6.28
N LEU A 89 2.51 8.06 -5.95
CA LEU A 89 1.30 7.77 -5.20
C LEU A 89 0.40 6.74 -5.93
N ASP A 90 0.14 6.94 -7.22
CA ASP A 90 -0.67 6.01 -8.02
C ASP A 90 -0.04 4.60 -8.08
N CYS A 91 1.29 4.53 -8.17
CA CYS A 91 2.01 3.26 -8.23
C CYS A 91 2.06 2.56 -6.86
N GLN A 92 2.22 3.30 -5.76
CA GLN A 92 2.12 2.76 -4.40
C GLN A 92 0.74 2.15 -4.15
N ASP A 93 -0.32 2.84 -4.57
CA ASP A 93 -1.69 2.35 -4.42
C ASP A 93 -1.94 1.08 -5.22
N ARG A 94 -1.38 0.99 -6.43
CA ARG A 94 -1.57 -0.14 -7.35
C ARG A 94 -0.67 -1.34 -7.07
N ALA A 95 0.46 -1.16 -6.40
CA ALA A 95 1.41 -2.24 -6.15
C ALA A 95 0.80 -3.34 -5.27
N ASP A 96 1.18 -4.59 -5.51
CA ASP A 96 0.85 -5.71 -4.62
C ASP A 96 1.76 -5.72 -3.39
N VAL A 97 3.05 -5.45 -3.60
CA VAL A 97 4.08 -5.36 -2.56
C VAL A 97 4.82 -4.03 -2.68
N ILE A 98 5.15 -3.42 -1.55
CA ILE A 98 5.95 -2.21 -1.48
C ILE A 98 7.25 -2.55 -0.75
N ALA A 99 8.36 -2.57 -1.50
CA ALA A 99 9.70 -2.76 -0.95
C ALA A 99 10.29 -1.39 -0.63
N MET A 100 10.45 -1.08 0.65
CA MET A 100 11.05 0.17 1.11
C MET A 100 12.47 -0.07 1.59
N TYR A 101 13.45 0.64 1.04
CA TYR A 101 14.83 0.61 1.51
C TYR A 101 15.28 1.98 2.04
N LEU A 102 15.68 2.03 3.31
CA LEU A 102 16.17 3.24 3.98
C LEU A 102 17.69 3.16 4.11
N HIS A 103 18.40 3.87 3.23
CA HIS A 103 19.87 3.86 3.22
C HIS A 103 20.41 4.57 4.49
N PRO A 104 21.45 4.03 5.17
CA PRO A 104 21.96 4.61 6.41
C PRO A 104 22.43 6.08 6.30
N ASP A 105 22.92 6.45 5.12
CA ASP A 105 23.44 7.80 4.84
C ASP A 105 22.38 8.80 4.34
N ASP A 106 21.13 8.36 4.17
CA ASP A 106 20.00 9.19 3.74
C ASP A 106 19.17 9.63 4.96
N GLU A 107 18.61 10.84 4.94
CA GLU A 107 17.67 11.30 5.97
C GLU A 107 16.30 10.61 5.83
N GLY A 108 15.92 10.22 4.60
CA GLY A 108 14.73 9.46 4.31
C GLY A 108 13.42 10.20 4.58
N SER A 109 13.42 11.54 4.63
CA SER A 109 12.25 12.34 5.06
C SER A 109 10.97 12.03 4.27
N ILE A 110 11.06 11.92 2.94
CA ILE A 110 9.90 11.54 2.10
C ILE A 110 9.55 10.06 2.30
N SER A 111 10.54 9.18 2.33
CA SER A 111 10.34 7.74 2.61
C SER A 111 9.65 7.48 3.96
N LEU A 112 9.94 8.28 4.98
CA LEU A 112 9.29 8.22 6.29
C LEU A 112 7.83 8.71 6.24
N LEU A 113 7.53 9.70 5.40
CA LEU A 113 6.16 10.12 5.10
C LEU A 113 5.37 8.99 4.41
N GLU A 114 5.97 8.36 3.40
CA GLU A 114 5.38 7.21 2.71
C GLU A 114 5.14 6.02 3.65
N LEU A 115 6.09 5.74 4.55
CA LEU A 115 5.94 4.70 5.57
C LEU A 115 4.72 4.97 6.46
N GLY A 116 4.55 6.23 6.89
CA GLY A 116 3.38 6.63 7.68
C GLY A 116 2.08 6.50 6.89
N LEU A 117 2.08 6.94 5.63
CA LEU A 117 0.91 6.90 4.74
C LEU A 117 0.44 5.47 4.46
N LEU A 118 1.38 4.53 4.29
CA LEU A 118 1.12 3.17 3.83
C LEU A 118 1.19 2.12 4.95
N ALA A 119 1.34 2.53 6.21
CA ALA A 119 1.57 1.63 7.35
C ALA A 119 0.47 0.57 7.51
N GLU A 120 -0.79 0.94 7.26
CA GLU A 120 -1.96 0.04 7.38
C GLU A 120 -2.28 -0.71 6.08
N SER A 121 -1.53 -0.50 5.00
CA SER A 121 -1.81 -1.13 3.69
C SER A 121 -1.69 -2.65 3.70
N GLY A 122 -0.86 -3.21 4.61
CA GLY A 122 -0.47 -4.62 4.61
C GLY A 122 0.51 -5.02 3.51
N LYS A 123 0.87 -4.10 2.60
CA LYS A 123 1.71 -4.35 1.41
C LYS A 123 3.20 -4.16 1.66
N MET A 124 3.57 -3.51 2.76
CA MET A 124 4.93 -3.05 2.99
C MET A 124 5.87 -4.14 3.51
N VAL A 125 7.10 -4.11 2.98
CA VAL A 125 8.30 -4.74 3.54
C VAL A 125 9.36 -3.65 3.64
N VAL A 126 9.86 -3.39 4.85
CA VAL A 126 10.81 -2.31 5.12
C VAL A 126 12.18 -2.90 5.41
N CYS A 127 13.18 -2.48 4.66
CA CYS A 127 14.58 -2.66 4.99
C CYS A 127 15.12 -1.38 5.60
N CYS A 128 15.53 -1.49 6.85
CA CYS A 128 16.26 -0.45 7.54
C CYS A 128 17.52 -1.13 8.06
N PRO A 129 18.71 -0.86 7.53
CA PRO A 129 19.96 -1.33 8.12
C PRO A 129 20.28 -0.59 9.42
N GLU A 130 21.26 -1.10 10.17
CA GLU A 130 21.85 -0.31 11.26
C GLU A 130 22.51 0.97 10.72
N GLY A 131 22.51 2.03 11.52
CA GLY A 131 23.06 3.34 11.14
C GLY A 131 22.06 4.35 10.61
N PHE A 132 20.88 3.93 10.12
CA PHE A 132 19.83 4.87 9.71
C PHE A 132 19.34 5.71 10.91
N SER A 133 19.37 7.04 10.76
CA SER A 133 19.16 8.01 11.85
C SER A 133 17.86 7.78 12.63
N SER A 134 16.76 7.51 11.92
CA SER A 134 15.42 7.32 12.48
C SER A 134 15.04 5.86 12.70
N ARG A 135 16.02 4.93 12.75
CA ARG A 135 15.80 3.49 12.88
C ARG A 135 14.88 3.11 14.03
N GLY A 136 15.05 3.72 15.21
CA GLY A 136 14.22 3.43 16.38
C GLY A 136 12.73 3.74 16.13
N ASN A 137 12.45 4.85 15.44
CA ASN A 137 11.08 5.21 15.06
C ASN A 137 10.50 4.22 14.05
N VAL A 138 11.28 3.85 13.03
CA VAL A 138 10.89 2.84 12.02
C VAL A 138 10.56 1.50 12.69
N GLN A 139 11.38 1.05 13.64
CA GLN A 139 11.14 -0.17 14.41
C GLN A 139 9.81 -0.15 15.17
N ILE A 140 9.51 0.96 15.86
CA ILE A 140 8.27 1.11 16.62
C ILE A 140 7.06 1.10 15.70
N VAL A 141 7.11 1.84 14.59
CA VAL A 141 6.03 1.88 13.59
C VAL A 141 5.82 0.50 12.98
N CYS A 142 6.87 -0.16 12.50
CA CYS A 142 6.76 -1.48 11.89
C CYS A 142 6.16 -2.50 12.87
N LYS A 143 6.63 -2.49 14.13
CA LYS A 143 6.07 -3.36 15.18
C LYS A 143 4.59 -3.06 15.45
N ARG A 144 4.20 -1.78 15.51
CA ARG A 144 2.83 -1.36 15.80
C ARG A 144 1.85 -1.82 14.72
N TYR A 145 2.23 -1.72 13.44
CA TYR A 145 1.36 -2.03 12.31
C TYR A 145 1.59 -3.44 11.72
N GLY A 146 2.50 -4.24 12.29
CA GLY A 146 2.79 -5.59 11.79
C GLY A 146 3.51 -5.61 10.44
N ILE A 147 4.31 -4.59 10.15
CA ILE A 147 5.09 -4.46 8.92
C ILE A 147 6.37 -5.31 9.06
N SER A 148 6.70 -6.11 8.05
CA SER A 148 7.96 -6.88 8.02
C SER A 148 9.14 -5.91 7.97
N LEU A 149 10.01 -5.96 8.99
CA LEU A 149 11.21 -5.14 9.09
C LEU A 149 12.46 -6.03 9.03
N VAL A 150 13.33 -5.76 8.07
CA VAL A 150 14.59 -6.49 7.83
C VAL A 150 15.80 -5.56 7.90
N GLY A 151 16.99 -6.14 8.08
CA GLY A 151 18.24 -5.40 8.29
C GLY A 151 19.15 -5.29 7.08
N SER A 152 18.88 -6.04 6.01
CA SER A 152 19.75 -6.09 4.83
C SER A 152 18.98 -6.18 3.52
N MET A 153 19.66 -5.81 2.43
CA MET A 153 19.13 -5.92 1.07
C MET A 153 18.77 -7.36 0.70
N ASP A 154 19.58 -8.35 1.11
CA ASP A 154 19.32 -9.74 0.79
C ASP A 154 18.04 -10.25 1.49
N GLU A 155 17.85 -9.89 2.76
CA GLU A 155 16.62 -10.21 3.50
C GLU A 155 15.40 -9.51 2.89
N LEU A 156 15.55 -8.29 2.38
CA LEU A 156 14.48 -7.56 1.70
C LEU A 156 14.05 -8.28 0.42
N VAL A 157 15.00 -8.75 -0.40
CA VAL A 157 14.66 -9.57 -1.57
C VAL A 157 13.90 -10.82 -1.16
N GLN A 158 14.38 -11.54 -0.15
CA GLN A 158 13.75 -12.79 0.32
C GLN A 158 12.31 -12.56 0.78
N GLU A 159 12.08 -11.55 1.61
CA GLU A 159 10.73 -11.26 2.12
C GLU A 159 9.81 -10.73 1.01
N VAL A 160 10.31 -9.92 0.07
CA VAL A 160 9.53 -9.48 -1.11
C VAL A 160 9.08 -10.68 -1.95
N VAL A 161 10.00 -11.59 -2.29
CA VAL A 161 9.69 -12.79 -3.08
C VAL A 161 8.68 -13.68 -2.36
N LYS A 162 8.86 -13.86 -1.05
CA LYS A 162 7.90 -14.59 -0.22
C LYS A 162 6.51 -13.97 -0.27
N ARG A 163 6.38 -12.66 -0.04
CA ARG A 163 5.09 -11.95 -0.11
C ARG A 163 4.44 -12.09 -1.48
N LEU A 164 5.19 -11.92 -2.56
CA LEU A 164 4.69 -12.08 -3.92
C LEU A 164 4.17 -13.51 -4.20
N GLY A 165 4.81 -14.52 -3.61
CA GLY A 165 4.38 -15.93 -3.71
C GLY A 165 3.15 -16.28 -2.87
N GLU A 166 2.89 -15.54 -1.79
CA GLU A 166 1.73 -15.73 -0.90
C GLU A 166 0.45 -15.05 -1.41
N LEU A 167 0.57 -14.15 -2.39
CA LEU A 167 -0.59 -13.49 -2.97
C LEU A 167 -1.53 -14.50 -3.67
N PRO A 168 -2.86 -14.34 -3.56
CA PRO A 168 -3.81 -15.20 -4.26
C PRO A 168 -3.57 -15.15 -5.77
N ALA A 169 -3.82 -16.25 -6.47
CA ALA A 169 -3.76 -16.26 -7.93
C ALA A 169 -4.70 -15.18 -8.51
N PRO A 170 -4.35 -14.54 -9.63
CA PRO A 170 -5.22 -13.56 -10.28
C PRO A 170 -6.62 -14.14 -10.46
N GLN A 171 -7.62 -13.52 -9.85
CA GLN A 171 -9.00 -13.94 -10.05
C GLN A 171 -9.40 -13.54 -11.47
N ASP A 172 -9.69 -14.55 -12.29
CA ASP A 172 -10.20 -14.37 -13.64
C ASP A 172 -11.60 -13.73 -13.54
N THR A 173 -11.67 -12.40 -13.58
CA THR A 173 -12.92 -11.63 -13.52
C THR A 173 -13.63 -11.69 -14.88
N LYS A 174 -13.95 -12.91 -15.32
CA LYS A 174 -14.73 -13.19 -16.54
C LYS A 174 -15.99 -14.00 -16.27
N THR A 175 -16.46 -14.10 -15.03
CA THR A 175 -17.66 -14.89 -14.72
C THR A 175 -18.62 -14.16 -13.79
N HIS A 176 -19.22 -13.04 -14.23
CA HIS A 176 -20.61 -12.69 -13.86
C HIS A 176 -21.16 -11.43 -14.58
N MET A 177 -21.27 -11.41 -15.91
CA MET A 177 -22.17 -10.45 -16.58
C MET A 177 -23.00 -11.03 -17.73
N ASP A 178 -23.06 -12.35 -17.88
CA ASP A 178 -24.03 -13.02 -18.76
C ASP A 178 -25.11 -13.66 -17.88
N GLY A 179 -26.13 -12.90 -17.48
CA GLY A 179 -27.22 -13.50 -16.70
C GLY A 179 -28.24 -12.60 -16.02
N ILE A 180 -28.39 -11.33 -16.41
CA ILE A 180 -29.55 -10.53 -15.97
C ILE A 180 -30.39 -10.18 -17.20
N SER A 181 -31.10 -11.20 -17.71
CA SER A 181 -32.20 -11.05 -18.65
C SER A 181 -33.50 -11.49 -17.99
N TRP A 182 -33.96 -10.80 -16.95
CA TRP A 182 -35.33 -10.92 -16.45
C TRP A 182 -35.81 -9.58 -15.90
N LEU A 183 -36.17 -8.67 -16.82
CA LEU A 183 -37.21 -7.67 -16.54
C LEU A 183 -38.39 -8.01 -17.46
N PRO A 184 -39.55 -8.44 -16.93
CA PRO A 184 -40.78 -8.41 -17.70
C PRO A 184 -41.17 -6.94 -17.87
N THR A 185 -41.29 -6.52 -19.13
CA THR A 185 -41.92 -5.26 -19.51
C THR A 185 -43.42 -5.38 -19.24
N GLU A 186 -43.88 -4.97 -18.06
CA GLU A 186 -45.32 -4.80 -17.81
C GLU A 186 -45.65 -3.37 -17.38
N THR A 187 -46.47 -2.78 -18.25
CA THR A 187 -47.20 -1.53 -18.14
C THR A 187 -47.91 -1.35 -16.80
N LEU A 188 -47.75 -0.17 -16.20
CA LEU A 188 -48.53 0.33 -15.05
C LEU A 188 -50.04 0.24 -15.32
N GLY A 189 -50.67 -0.77 -14.73
CA GLY A 189 -52.11 -0.88 -14.54
C GLY A 189 -52.44 -1.02 -13.06
N LEU A 190 -53.16 -0.04 -12.50
CA LEU A 190 -53.75 -0.13 -11.16
C LEU A 190 -54.71 -1.34 -11.07
N GLN A 191 -54.54 -2.21 -10.07
CA GLN A 191 -55.50 -2.43 -8.97
C GLN A 191 -55.22 -3.69 -8.12
N LYS A 192 -55.35 -3.49 -6.79
CA LYS A 192 -55.91 -4.38 -5.74
C LYS A 192 -55.13 -5.62 -5.26
N THR A 193 -54.63 -5.48 -4.02
CA THR A 193 -54.68 -6.40 -2.87
C THR A 193 -54.86 -7.90 -3.10
N VAL A 194 -53.86 -8.70 -2.72
CA VAL A 194 -54.04 -10.03 -2.13
C VAL A 194 -52.98 -10.29 -1.05
N THR A 195 -53.46 -10.76 0.10
CA THR A 195 -52.75 -11.23 1.29
C THR A 195 -52.04 -12.57 1.06
N GLY A 196 -50.81 -12.75 1.59
CA GLY A 196 -50.36 -14.06 2.05
C GLY A 196 -48.92 -14.50 1.76
N ARG A 197 -48.24 -14.90 2.85
CA ARG A 197 -47.05 -15.78 2.97
C ARG A 197 -45.65 -15.18 2.75
N PHE A 198 -45.09 -14.68 3.85
CA PHE A 198 -43.66 -14.39 4.00
C PHE A 198 -42.83 -15.67 3.93
N SER A 199 -41.89 -15.71 2.98
CA SER A 199 -40.83 -16.73 2.92
C SER A 199 -39.70 -16.37 3.89
N HIS A 200 -39.30 -17.34 4.73
CA HIS A 200 -38.22 -17.23 5.73
C HIS A 200 -36.85 -16.78 5.18
N ARG A 201 -36.65 -16.74 3.86
CA ARG A 201 -35.36 -16.35 3.25
C ARG A 201 -35.12 -14.84 3.14
N LEU A 202 -36.15 -14.00 3.21
CA LEU A 202 -35.98 -12.53 3.17
C LEU A 202 -35.61 -11.92 4.54
N SER A 203 -35.97 -12.60 5.64
CA SER A 203 -35.68 -12.14 7.01
C SER A 203 -34.20 -12.26 7.37
N LEU A 204 -33.47 -13.21 6.80
CA LEU A 204 -32.05 -13.42 7.11
C LEU A 204 -31.15 -12.40 6.39
N LEU A 205 -31.54 -11.98 5.18
CA LEU A 205 -30.81 -10.95 4.42
C LEU A 205 -30.98 -9.55 5.04
N MET A 206 -32.17 -9.18 5.52
CA MET A 206 -32.35 -7.92 6.25
C MET A 206 -31.63 -7.94 7.60
N SER A 207 -31.64 -9.06 8.34
CA SER A 207 -30.88 -9.16 9.60
C SER A 207 -29.37 -9.06 9.39
N TRP A 208 -28.83 -9.64 8.31
CA TRP A 208 -27.40 -9.51 8.00
C TRP A 208 -27.02 -8.09 7.60
N PHE A 209 -27.86 -7.41 6.80
CA PHE A 209 -27.63 -6.01 6.39
C PHE A 209 -27.72 -5.04 7.57
N LEU A 210 -28.65 -5.25 8.50
CA LEU A 210 -28.80 -4.41 9.68
C LEU A 210 -27.68 -4.66 10.71
N LEU A 211 -27.24 -5.91 10.90
CA LEU A 211 -26.14 -6.23 11.82
C LEU A 211 -24.78 -5.72 11.31
N ASN A 212 -24.49 -5.81 10.01
CA ASN A 212 -23.23 -5.28 9.46
C ASN A 212 -23.17 -3.75 9.49
N ASN A 213 -24.28 -3.07 9.21
CA ASN A 213 -24.32 -1.61 9.30
C ASN A 213 -24.26 -1.10 10.75
N CYS A 214 -24.84 -1.84 11.71
CA CYS A 214 -24.69 -1.52 13.13
C CYS A 214 -23.26 -1.73 13.64
N TRP A 215 -22.52 -2.72 13.13
CA TRP A 215 -21.12 -2.94 13.52
C TRP A 215 -20.18 -1.84 12.99
N LEU A 216 -20.36 -1.41 11.74
CA LEU A 216 -19.62 -0.28 11.16
C LEU A 216 -19.93 1.03 11.89
N ALA A 217 -21.21 1.27 12.23
CA ALA A 217 -21.59 2.42 13.03
C ALA A 217 -21.00 2.37 14.45
N TYR A 218 -20.95 1.19 15.09
CA TYR A 218 -20.34 1.00 16.40
C TYR A 218 -18.82 1.19 16.37
N ALA A 219 -18.13 0.66 15.37
CA ALA A 219 -16.68 0.84 15.20
C ALA A 219 -16.32 2.33 14.98
N ALA A 220 -17.12 3.05 14.18
CA ALA A 220 -16.96 4.48 13.97
C ALA A 220 -17.30 5.33 15.20
N LEU A 221 -18.26 4.90 16.03
CA LEU A 221 -18.56 5.58 17.30
C LEU A 221 -17.45 5.34 18.35
N ARG A 222 -16.89 4.13 18.40
CA ARG A 222 -15.82 3.76 19.34
C ARG A 222 -14.53 4.53 19.05
N SER A 223 -14.12 4.66 17.79
CA SER A 223 -12.95 5.47 17.43
C SER A 223 -13.13 6.95 17.78
N ARG A 224 -14.36 7.50 17.67
CA ARG A 224 -14.67 8.88 18.10
C ARG A 224 -14.70 9.05 19.63
N LEU A 225 -15.12 8.02 20.38
CA LEU A 225 -15.11 8.04 21.85
C LEU A 225 -13.70 7.89 22.43
N ASP A 226 -12.83 7.11 21.80
CA ASP A 226 -11.42 6.98 22.21
C ASP A 226 -10.68 8.32 22.02
N VAL A 227 -10.96 9.06 20.93
CA VAL A 227 -10.44 10.42 20.71
C VAL A 227 -11.00 11.43 21.73
N ALA A 228 -12.29 11.34 22.08
CA ALA A 228 -12.91 12.24 23.05
C ALA A 228 -12.45 11.99 24.50
N THR A 229 -12.01 10.77 24.81
CA THR A 229 -11.46 10.43 26.14
C THR A 229 -10.04 10.97 26.30
N ILE A 230 -9.21 10.91 25.24
CA ILE A 230 -7.88 11.52 25.21
C ILE A 230 -7.96 13.06 25.31
N ALA A 231 -8.98 13.68 24.70
CA ALA A 231 -9.16 15.14 24.76
C ALA A 231 -9.62 15.66 26.14
N LYS A 232 -10.17 14.81 27.02
CA LYS A 232 -10.66 15.23 28.35
C LYS A 232 -9.62 15.12 29.48
N ASP A 233 -8.56 14.35 29.30
CA ASP A 233 -7.47 14.24 30.29
C ASP A 233 -6.35 15.30 30.12
N GLY A 234 -6.49 16.22 29.16
CA GLY A 234 -5.48 17.23 28.82
C GLY A 234 -5.66 18.62 29.45
N THR A 235 -6.47 18.79 30.51
CA THR A 235 -6.64 20.10 31.17
C THR A 235 -6.59 20.02 32.69
N ALA A 236 -5.40 19.74 33.24
CA ALA A 236 -4.96 20.18 34.56
C ALA A 236 -3.46 19.90 34.70
N ASP A 237 -2.61 20.93 34.61
CA ASP A 237 -1.91 21.48 35.78
C ASP A 237 -0.89 22.53 35.31
N ASP A 238 -1.23 23.80 35.56
CA ASP A 238 -0.29 24.92 35.55
C ASP A 238 0.58 24.81 36.81
N ASN A 239 1.84 24.40 36.69
CA ASN A 239 2.83 24.92 37.62
C ASN A 239 4.27 24.95 37.11
N LYS A 240 4.82 26.16 37.20
CA LYS A 240 6.21 26.58 37.06
C LYS A 240 7.21 25.57 37.60
N THR A 241 8.24 25.25 36.81
CA THR A 241 9.62 25.25 37.35
C THR A 241 10.61 25.60 36.24
N SER A 242 11.26 26.75 36.42
CA SER A 242 12.46 27.18 35.70
C SER A 242 13.62 26.27 36.10
N LEU A 243 14.31 25.65 35.14
CA LEU A 243 15.65 25.10 35.34
C LEU A 243 16.53 25.40 34.12
N SER A 244 17.61 26.10 34.44
CA SER A 244 18.64 26.70 33.60
C SER A 244 19.48 25.69 32.82
N LEU A 245 19.77 26.03 31.55
CA LEU A 245 20.89 25.49 30.79
C LEU A 245 22.20 25.71 31.55
N THR A 246 23.02 24.66 31.66
CA THR A 246 24.46 24.81 31.89
C THR A 246 25.20 24.02 30.82
N LEU A 247 25.93 24.77 29.98
CA LEU A 247 26.93 24.28 29.04
C LEU A 247 28.12 23.69 29.80
N LYS A 248 28.52 22.46 29.44
CA LYS A 248 29.90 21.97 29.41
C LYS A 248 30.03 20.89 28.35
#